data_AF-A0A4S8LZT0-F1
#
_entry.id   AF-A0A4S8LZT0-F1
#
_cell.length_a   1.000
_cell.length_b   1.000
_cell.length_c   1.000
_cell.angle_alpha   90.00
_cell.angle_beta   90.00
_cell.angle_gamma   90.00
#
_symmetry.space_group_name_H-M   'P 1'
#
loop_
_entity.id
_entity.type
_entity.pdbx_description
1 polymer ?
#
loop_
_entity_poly.entity_id
_entity_poly.type
_entity_poly.pdbx_seq_one_letter_code
_entity_poly.pdbx_strand_id
1 'polypeptide(L)'
;MVGNSTGLWPYFLSAALFAIRVTTSRATGFSPYYLLYGINPVLSFNVSESTWQTLDWDKVKDTTDLLALRIRQLQHCDPNLEQASEDIKK
;
A
#
# COMPACT_ATOMS: atom_id res chain seq x y z
N MET A 1 3.59 -16.77 14.18
CA MET A 1 3.47 -16.40 15.60
C MET A 1 3.02 -14.95 15.66
N VAL A 2 1.76 -14.68 16.06
CA VAL A 2 1.21 -13.33 16.24
C VAL A 2 1.22 -13.05 17.73
N GLY A 3 2.21 -12.28 18.18
CA GLY A 3 2.35 -11.79 19.55
C GLY A 3 2.29 -10.27 19.55
N ASN A 4 1.24 -9.72 20.13
CA ASN A 4 1.12 -8.39 20.75
C ASN A 4 1.89 -7.24 20.05
N SER A 5 1.44 -6.84 18.85
CA SER A 5 2.10 -5.82 18.02
C SER A 5 1.68 -4.37 18.31
N THR A 6 1.06 -4.10 19.46
CA THR A 6 0.44 -2.79 19.79
C THR A 6 1.42 -1.62 19.80
N GLY A 7 2.74 -1.85 19.90
CA GLY A 7 3.77 -0.80 19.83
C GLY A 7 4.35 -0.52 18.45
N LEU A 8 4.08 -1.36 17.44
CA LEU A 8 4.70 -1.22 16.11
C LEU A 8 3.87 -0.40 15.13
N TRP A 9 2.65 0.01 15.51
CA TRP A 9 1.74 0.77 14.65
C TRP A 9 2.36 2.03 14.00
N PRO A 10 3.29 2.78 14.62
CA PRO A 10 3.88 3.96 13.99
C PRO A 10 4.67 3.61 12.72
N TYR A 11 5.27 2.42 12.67
CA TYR A 11 6.00 1.95 11.49
C TYR A 11 5.08 1.70 10.29
N PHE A 12 3.83 1.28 10.54
CA PHE A 12 2.84 1.04 9.50
C PHE A 12 2.05 2.31 9.12
N LEU A 13 2.17 3.40 9.89
CA LEU A 13 1.35 4.61 9.73
C LEU A 13 1.52 5.24 8.35
N SER A 14 2.76 5.42 7.90
CA SER A 14 3.07 6.04 6.62
C SER A 14 2.48 5.22 5.46
N ALA A 15 2.66 3.90 5.51
CA ALA A 15 2.09 2.98 4.53
C ALA A 15 0.55 2.98 4.58
N ALA A 16 -0.05 3.03 5.77
CA ALA A 16 -1.51 3.09 5.94
C ALA A 16 -2.12 4.36 5.36
N LEU A 17 -1.54 5.53 5.66
CA LEU A 17 -2.01 6.80 5.10
C LEU A 17 -1.87 6.83 3.58
N PHE A 18 -0.80 6.26 3.04
CA PHE A 18 -0.61 6.16 1.60
C PHE A 18 -1.61 5.21 0.96
N ALA A 19 -1.83 4.02 1.53
CA ALA A 19 -2.84 3.07 1.09
C ALA A 19 -4.23 3.71 1.02
N ILE A 20 -4.64 4.45 2.05
CA ILE A 20 -5.93 5.15 2.08
C ILE A 20 -6.04 6.19 0.95
N ARG A 21 -4.95 6.91 0.64
CA ARG A 21 -4.96 7.94 -0.41
C ARG A 21 -5.05 7.36 -1.82
N VAL A 22 -4.46 6.18 -2.06
CA VAL A 22 -4.40 5.58 -3.40
C VAL A 22 -5.51 4.57 -3.66
N THR A 23 -6.17 4.07 -2.62
CA THR A 23 -7.31 3.17 -2.75
C THR A 23 -8.59 3.94 -3.05
N THR A 24 -9.38 3.41 -3.98
CA THR A 24 -10.68 3.97 -4.36
C THR A 24 -11.66 3.91 -3.20
N SER A 25 -12.28 5.04 -2.87
CA SER A 25 -13.33 5.09 -1.85
C SER A 25 -14.65 4.59 -2.43
N ARG A 26 -15.38 3.77 -1.66
CA ARG A 26 -16.72 3.30 -2.05
C ARG A 26 -17.74 4.43 -2.17
N ALA A 27 -17.58 5.51 -1.41
CA ALA A 27 -18.52 6.63 -1.40
C ALA A 27 -18.44 7.49 -2.67
N THR A 28 -17.22 7.72 -3.18
CA THR A 28 -16.98 8.60 -4.33
C THR A 28 -16.69 7.82 -5.61
N GLY A 29 -16.31 6.55 -5.52
CA GLY A 29 -15.84 5.77 -6.67
C GLY A 29 -14.45 6.18 -7.18
N PHE A 30 -13.78 7.12 -6.51
CA PHE A 30 -12.45 7.61 -6.86
C PHE A 30 -11.50 7.55 -5.66
N SER A 31 -10.20 7.45 -5.92
CA SER A 31 -9.19 7.56 -4.87
C SER A 31 -9.04 9.02 -4.42
N PRO A 32 -8.76 9.30 -3.14
CA PRO A 32 -8.48 10.65 -2.67
C PRO A 32 -7.35 11.33 -3.47
N TYR A 33 -6.35 10.57 -3.89
CA TYR A 33 -5.27 11.06 -4.75
C TYR A 33 -5.80 11.58 -6.10
N TYR A 34 -6.68 10.81 -6.74
CA TYR A 34 -7.30 11.23 -8.00
C TYR A 34 -8.14 12.50 -7.83
N LEU A 35 -8.90 12.61 -6.73
CA LEU A 35 -9.70 13.80 -6.45
C LEU A 35 -8.85 15.06 -6.23
N LEU A 36 -7.65 14.90 -5.65
CA LEU A 36 -6.76 16.02 -5.35
C LEU A 36 -5.94 16.47 -6.58
N TYR A 37 -5.45 15.51 -7.37
CA TYR A 37 -4.50 15.79 -8.46
C TYR A 37 -5.07 15.61 -9.87
N GLY A 38 -6.27 15.05 -10.00
CA GLY A 38 -6.89 14.75 -11.30
C GLY A 38 -6.21 13.62 -12.08
N ILE A 39 -5.27 12.90 -11.46
CA ILE A 39 -4.50 11.81 -12.08
C ILE A 39 -4.53 10.56 -11.22
N ASN A 40 -4.52 9.38 -11.84
CA ASN A 40 -4.48 8.12 -11.10
C ASN A 40 -3.08 7.90 -10.52
N PRO A 41 -2.97 7.44 -9.26
CA PRO A 41 -1.67 7.18 -8.65
C PRO A 41 -0.98 6.04 -9.39
N VAL A 42 0.16 6.35 -10.03
CA VAL A 42 1.05 5.34 -10.60
C VAL A 42 1.97 4.87 -9.48
N LEU A 43 1.92 3.57 -9.21
CA LEU A 43 2.74 2.95 -8.17
C LEU A 43 3.81 2.13 -8.87
N SER A 44 5.06 2.22 -8.41
CA SER A 44 6.21 1.57 -9.06
C SER A 44 5.99 0.06 -9.26
N PHE A 45 5.25 -0.56 -8.33
CA PHE A 45 4.89 -1.97 -8.40
C PHE A 45 3.68 -2.29 -9.30
N ASN A 46 2.82 -1.33 -9.63
CA ASN A 46 1.73 -1.55 -10.60
C ASN A 46 2.31 -1.76 -12.02
N VAL A 47 3.55 -1.33 -12.26
CA VAL A 47 4.23 -1.39 -13.55
C VAL A 47 5.14 -2.61 -13.67
N SER A 48 5.79 -3.04 -12.59
CA SER A 48 6.88 -4.02 -12.65
C SER A 48 6.45 -5.48 -12.56
N GLU A 49 5.32 -5.82 -11.93
CA GLU A 49 4.99 -7.23 -11.66
C GLU A 49 3.51 -7.55 -11.90
N SER A 50 3.24 -8.28 -12.98
CA SER A 50 2.02 -9.10 -13.15
C SER A 50 1.86 -10.15 -12.04
N THR A 51 2.91 -10.38 -11.25
CA THR A 51 3.04 -11.40 -10.20
C THR A 51 2.19 -11.13 -8.94
N TRP A 52 1.72 -9.90 -8.72
CA TRP A 52 0.95 -9.57 -7.50
C TRP A 52 -0.54 -9.89 -7.57
N GLN A 53 -0.97 -10.59 -8.62
CA GLN A 53 -2.25 -11.30 -8.68
C GLN A 53 -2.37 -12.41 -7.61
N THR A 54 -1.27 -12.77 -6.94
CA THR A 54 -1.22 -13.86 -5.94
C THR A 54 -1.55 -13.43 -4.50
N LEU A 55 -2.13 -12.23 -4.29
CA LEU A 55 -2.70 -11.92 -2.99
C LEU A 55 -4.05 -12.64 -2.84
N ASP A 56 -4.35 -13.06 -1.60
CA ASP A 56 -5.59 -13.74 -1.23
C ASP A 56 -6.80 -12.79 -1.34
N TRP A 57 -7.11 -12.30 -2.53
CA TRP A 57 -8.25 -11.43 -2.82
C TRP A 57 -9.57 -12.09 -2.40
N ASP A 58 -9.63 -13.41 -2.47
CA ASP A 58 -10.76 -14.24 -2.00
C ASP A 58 -11.07 -14.04 -0.50
N LYS A 59 -10.07 -13.67 0.31
CA LYS A 59 -10.23 -13.45 1.76
C LYS A 59 -10.65 -12.03 2.12
N VAL A 60 -10.66 -11.11 1.16
CA VAL A 60 -11.02 -9.72 1.40
C VAL A 60 -12.54 -9.60 1.47
N LYS A 61 -13.07 -9.22 2.64
CA LYS A 61 -14.52 -9.03 2.81
C LYS A 61 -14.92 -7.60 3.11
N ASP A 62 -14.02 -6.85 3.73
CA ASP A 62 -14.27 -5.45 4.08
C ASP A 62 -13.18 -4.50 3.55
N THR A 63 -13.50 -3.20 3.58
CA THR A 63 -12.54 -2.12 3.28
C THR A 63 -11.32 -2.19 4.20
N THR A 64 -11.50 -2.62 5.44
CA THR A 64 -10.41 -2.81 6.39
C THR A 64 -9.43 -3.90 5.92
N ASP A 65 -9.94 -5.01 5.38
CA ASP A 65 -9.11 -6.08 4.83
C ASP A 65 -8.36 -5.62 3.58
N LEU A 66 -9.02 -4.86 2.71
CA LEU A 66 -8.39 -4.23 1.54
C LEU A 66 -7.23 -3.33 1.95
N LEU A 67 -7.42 -2.49 2.96
CA LEU A 67 -6.39 -1.58 3.45
C LEU A 67 -5.24 -2.35 4.11
N ALA A 68 -5.53 -3.36 4.93
CA ALA A 68 -4.50 -4.20 5.55
C ALA A 68 -3.66 -4.93 4.50
N LEU A 69 -4.31 -5.47 3.48
CA LEU A 69 -3.68 -6.12 2.34
C LEU A 69 -2.81 -5.14 1.55
N ARG A 70 -3.30 -3.92 1.33
CA ARG A 70 -2.57 -2.85 0.66
C ARG A 70 -1.36 -2.36 1.45
N ILE A 71 -1.48 -2.24 2.76
CA ILE A 71 -0.37 -1.87 3.66
C ILE A 71 0.74 -2.90 3.57
N ARG A 72 0.39 -4.20 3.61
CA ARG A 72 1.37 -5.28 3.44
C ARG A 72 2.07 -5.23 2.09
N GLN A 73 1.35 -4.95 1.00
CA GLN A 73 1.94 -4.76 -0.32
C GLN A 73 2.96 -3.61 -0.32
N LEU A 74 2.63 -2.48 0.30
CA LEU A 74 3.52 -1.33 0.40
C LEU A 74 4.78 -1.65 1.20
N GLN A 75 4.65 -2.39 2.30
CA GLN A 75 5.81 -2.78 3.12
C GLN A 75 6.69 -3.82 2.45
N HIS A 76 6.12 -4.74 1.68
CA HIS A 76 6.91 -5.75 0.98
C HIS A 76 7.63 -5.18 -0.25
N CYS A 77 7.27 -3.97 -0.68
CA CYS A 77 7.97 -3.20 -1.72
C CYS A 77 9.17 -2.40 -1.17
N ASP A 78 9.25 -2.18 0.14
CA ASP A 78 10.35 -1.45 0.78
C ASP A 78 11.77 -2.06 0.66
N PRO A 79 12.04 -3.37 0.44
CA PRO A 79 13.42 -3.85 0.32
C PRO A 79 14.17 -3.27 -0.90
N ASN A 80 13.46 -2.87 -1.96
CA ASN A 80 14.04 -2.14 -3.09
C ASN A 80 14.16 -0.63 -2.85
N LEU A 81 13.33 -0.06 -1.95
CA LEU A 81 13.43 1.36 -1.57
C LEU A 81 14.66 1.60 -0.68
N GLU A 82 14.99 0.67 0.21
CA GLU A 82 16.24 0.75 1.00
C GLU A 82 17.45 0.77 0.06
N GLN A 83 17.53 -0.17 -0.89
CA GLN A 83 18.60 -0.21 -1.91
C GLN A 83 18.64 1.07 -2.76
N ALA A 84 17.50 1.54 -3.27
CA ALA A 84 17.44 2.78 -4.04
C ALA A 84 17.81 4.02 -3.20
N SER A 85 17.48 4.04 -1.91
CA SER A 85 17.85 5.13 -1.01
C SER A 85 19.35 5.17 -0.72
N GLU A 86 20.00 4.01 -0.66
CA GLU A 86 21.44 3.89 -0.53
C GLU A 86 22.15 4.26 -1.84
N ASP A 87 21.57 3.92 -2.99
CA ASP A 87 22.08 4.33 -4.30
C ASP A 87 21.97 5.85 -4.54
N ILE A 88 20.95 6.51 -4.00
CA ILE A 88 20.79 7.99 -4.08
C ILE A 88 21.78 8.72 -3.16
N LYS A 89 22.25 8.09 -2.08
CA LYS A 89 23.24 8.68 -1.16
C LYS A 89 24.69 8.53 -1.65
N LYS A 90 24.94 7.76 -2.71
CA LYS A 90 26.26 7.52 -3.29
C LYS A 90 26.59 8.50 -4.42
#